data_AF-D3SFU5-F1
#
_entry.id   AF-D3SFU5-F1
#
_cell.length_a   1.000
_cell.length_b   1.000
_cell.length_c   1.000
_cell.angle_alpha   90.00
_cell.angle_beta   90.00
_cell.angle_gamma   90.00
#
_symmetry.space_group_name_H-M   'P 1'
#
loop_
_entity.id
_entity.type
_entity.pdbx_description
1 polymer ?
#
loop_
_entity_poly.entity_id
_entity_poly.type
_entity_poly.pdbx_seq_one_letter_code
_entity_poly.pdbx_strand_id
1 'polypeptide(L)'
;MNWMQPIHHPLRTTLFAILLLAATGSPATAEVTVTMPGPWGDYDETLDDPAKVDATEAFQRFRQQSMQGTSATYRSIEQILRYDAPFAERLPGLAEELARRADDIETWFARETPARDGEPGALPAAWEDPEFSEYKAAYREAAERLQRKVESADDLENEDFQLRATEALNGVRHHCLACHDNYRRR
;
A
#
# COMPACT_ATOMS: atom_id res chain seq x y z
N MET A 1 56.70 -37.10 52.94
CA MET A 1 55.48 -36.90 53.74
C MET A 1 54.72 -35.73 53.14
N ASN A 2 53.40 -35.91 52.98
CA ASN A 2 52.40 -34.95 52.52
C ASN A 2 52.44 -34.57 51.02
N TRP A 3 51.35 -34.58 50.27
CA TRP A 3 50.01 -35.18 50.37
C TRP A 3 49.42 -34.93 48.97
N MET A 4 48.85 -35.94 48.33
CA MET A 4 48.13 -35.79 47.06
C MET A 4 46.93 -34.85 47.27
N GLN A 5 46.75 -33.85 46.41
CA GLN A 5 45.46 -33.18 46.25
C GLN A 5 44.82 -33.61 44.92
N PRO A 6 43.54 -34.04 44.92
CA PRO A 6 42.81 -34.35 43.72
C PRO A 6 42.29 -33.04 43.09
N ILE A 7 42.53 -32.88 41.79
CA ILE A 7 41.92 -31.81 41.00
C ILE A 7 40.50 -32.26 40.65
N HIS A 8 39.51 -31.67 41.34
CA HIS A 8 38.10 -31.87 41.06
C HIS A 8 37.72 -31.21 39.73
N HIS A 9 37.23 -32.01 38.78
CA HIS A 9 36.56 -31.50 37.59
C HIS A 9 35.20 -30.90 37.97
N PRO A 10 34.89 -29.65 37.58
CA PRO A 10 33.53 -29.16 37.68
C PRO A 10 32.69 -29.74 36.53
N LEU A 11 31.69 -30.54 36.89
CA LEU A 11 30.58 -30.93 36.02
C LEU A 11 29.89 -29.67 35.49
N ARG A 12 30.08 -29.38 34.20
CA ARG A 12 29.28 -28.40 33.46
C ARG A 12 27.88 -28.98 33.25
N THR A 13 26.95 -28.62 34.12
CA THR A 13 25.52 -28.75 33.85
C THR A 13 25.14 -27.76 32.75
N THR A 14 25.01 -28.27 31.52
CA THR A 14 24.38 -27.58 30.40
C THR A 14 22.89 -27.42 30.70
N LEU A 15 22.51 -26.23 31.16
CA LEU A 15 21.10 -25.82 31.27
C LEU A 15 20.60 -25.55 29.84
N PHE A 16 19.81 -26.47 29.28
CA PHE A 16 19.05 -26.22 28.07
C PHE A 16 17.91 -25.25 28.43
N ALA A 17 18.09 -23.96 28.15
CA ALA A 17 17.01 -23.01 28.13
C ALA A 17 16.13 -23.31 26.90
N ILE A 18 14.97 -23.93 27.14
CA ILE A 18 13.92 -24.04 26.13
C ILE A 18 13.29 -22.65 26.02
N LEU A 19 13.78 -21.87 25.06
CA LEU A 19 13.08 -20.68 24.58
C LEU A 19 11.80 -21.14 23.88
N LEU A 20 10.68 -21.06 24.59
CA LEU A 20 9.36 -21.08 23.99
C LEU A 20 9.25 -19.83 23.09
N LEU A 21 9.46 -20.01 21.79
CA LEU A 21 8.96 -19.06 20.80
C LEU A 21 7.43 -19.08 20.89
N ALA A 22 6.87 -18.10 21.59
CA ALA A 22 5.50 -17.70 21.33
C ALA A 22 5.50 -17.06 19.94
N ALA A 23 5.21 -17.88 18.92
CA ALA A 23 4.78 -17.36 17.64
C ALA A 23 3.47 -16.63 17.92
N THR A 24 3.51 -15.30 17.97
CA THR A 24 2.34 -14.44 17.84
C THR A 24 1.85 -14.58 16.41
N GLY A 25 1.27 -15.73 16.09
CA GLY A 25 0.51 -15.90 14.87
C GLY A 25 -0.66 -14.93 14.94
N SER A 26 -0.79 -14.08 13.93
CA SER A 26 -2.03 -13.35 13.68
C SER A 26 -3.20 -14.33 13.85
N PRO A 27 -4.30 -13.96 14.53
CA PRO A 27 -5.43 -14.85 14.67
C PRO A 27 -5.83 -15.27 13.26
N ALA A 28 -5.73 -16.58 12.97
CA ALA A 28 -6.18 -17.13 11.70
C ALA A 28 -7.64 -16.69 11.54
N THR A 29 -7.89 -15.80 10.60
CA THR A 29 -9.25 -15.47 10.18
C THR A 29 -9.87 -16.79 9.73
N ALA A 30 -11.03 -17.13 10.28
CA ALA A 30 -11.73 -18.33 9.84
C ALA A 30 -12.00 -18.16 8.35
N GLU A 31 -11.58 -19.11 7.52
CA GLU A 31 -11.81 -19.07 6.08
C GLU A 31 -13.17 -19.71 5.77
N VAL A 32 -13.87 -19.19 4.76
CA VAL A 32 -15.11 -19.76 4.21
C VAL A 32 -14.96 -19.97 2.72
N THR A 33 -15.56 -21.05 2.21
CA THR A 33 -15.69 -21.25 0.77
C THR A 33 -16.95 -20.56 0.28
N VAL A 34 -16.80 -19.66 -0.70
CA VAL A 34 -17.92 -18.98 -1.37
C VAL A 34 -17.97 -19.42 -2.82
N THR A 35 -19.13 -19.87 -3.27
CA THR A 35 -19.38 -20.22 -4.67
C THR A 35 -19.79 -18.98 -5.46
N MET A 36 -19.08 -18.72 -6.56
CA MET A 36 -19.34 -17.65 -7.51
C MET A 36 -20.01 -18.24 -8.77
N PRO A 37 -21.35 -18.15 -8.89
CA PRO A 37 -22.04 -18.71 -10.04
C PRO A 37 -21.81 -17.86 -11.30
N GLY A 38 -21.66 -18.52 -12.46
CA GLY A 38 -21.41 -17.82 -13.71
C GLY A 38 -21.77 -18.63 -14.97
N PRO A 39 -21.83 -17.98 -16.15
CA PRO A 39 -22.20 -18.62 -17.41
C PRO A 39 -21.16 -19.65 -17.91
N TRP A 40 -19.99 -19.73 -17.26
CA TRP A 40 -18.91 -20.66 -17.58
C TRP A 40 -18.73 -21.76 -16.53
N GLY A 41 -19.71 -21.91 -15.63
CA GLY A 41 -19.65 -22.79 -14.48
C GLY A 41 -19.49 -22.03 -13.17
N ASP A 42 -19.65 -22.77 -12.08
CA ASP A 42 -19.48 -22.26 -10.73
C ASP A 42 -17.99 -22.37 -10.34
N TYR A 43 -17.48 -21.33 -9.69
CA TYR A 43 -16.12 -21.32 -9.14
C TYR A 43 -16.19 -21.18 -7.63
N ASP A 44 -15.43 -21.98 -6.91
CA ASP A 44 -15.29 -21.85 -5.47
C ASP A 44 -14.04 -21.05 -5.13
N GLU A 45 -14.19 -20.05 -4.28
CA GLU A 45 -13.09 -19.23 -3.75
C GLU A 45 -13.06 -19.34 -2.23
N THR A 46 -11.86 -19.53 -1.68
CA THR A 46 -11.63 -19.45 -0.23
C THR A 46 -11.39 -17.99 0.15
N LEU A 47 -12.26 -17.43 0.97
CA LEU A 47 -12.21 -16.05 1.44
C LEU A 47 -12.15 -16.03 2.97
N ASP A 48 -11.67 -14.92 3.54
CA ASP A 48 -11.88 -14.65 4.96
C ASP A 48 -13.38 -14.60 5.27
N ASP A 49 -13.80 -15.21 6.38
CA ASP A 49 -15.18 -15.14 6.88
C ASP A 49 -15.56 -13.67 7.12
N PRO A 50 -16.49 -13.09 6.33
CA PRO A 50 -16.91 -11.71 6.52
C PRO A 50 -17.52 -11.47 7.91
N ALA A 51 -18.06 -12.51 8.56
CA ALA A 51 -18.61 -12.41 9.92
C ALA A 51 -17.53 -12.28 11.01
N LYS A 52 -16.25 -12.49 10.67
CA LYS A 52 -15.10 -12.37 11.58
C LYS A 52 -14.27 -11.11 11.33
N VAL A 53 -14.48 -10.43 10.21
CA VAL A 53 -13.81 -9.16 9.91
C VAL A 53 -14.54 -8.03 10.62
N ASP A 54 -13.87 -7.36 11.56
CA ASP A 54 -14.43 -6.19 12.22
C ASP A 54 -14.36 -4.93 11.33
N ALA A 55 -15.06 -3.88 11.73
CA ALA A 55 -15.13 -2.63 10.97
C ALA A 55 -13.77 -1.88 10.87
N THR A 56 -12.84 -2.11 11.80
CA THR A 56 -11.50 -1.50 11.80
C THR A 56 -10.65 -2.17 10.72
N GLU A 57 -10.65 -3.49 10.71
CA GLU A 57 -9.94 -4.29 9.73
C GLU A 57 -10.50 -4.08 8.32
N ALA A 58 -11.84 -4.05 8.18
CA ALA A 58 -12.49 -3.72 6.92
C ALA A 58 -12.07 -2.33 6.40
N PHE A 59 -11.98 -1.32 7.27
CA PHE A 59 -11.56 0.03 6.89
C PHE A 59 -10.09 0.07 6.44
N GLN A 60 -9.19 -0.63 7.15
CA GLN A 60 -7.79 -0.77 6.76
C GLN A 60 -7.66 -1.44 5.39
N ARG A 61 -8.36 -2.56 5.16
CA ARG A 61 -8.39 -3.29 3.89
C ARG A 61 -8.92 -2.40 2.77
N PHE A 62 -10.00 -1.65 3.01
CA PHE A 62 -10.55 -0.71 2.04
C PHE A 62 -9.52 0.35 1.64
N ARG A 63 -8.85 1.02 2.59
CA ARG A 63 -7.78 1.99 2.27
C ARG A 63 -6.66 1.35 1.45
N GLN A 64 -6.22 0.14 1.81
CA GLN A 64 -5.17 -0.57 1.07
C GLN A 64 -5.59 -0.86 -0.38
N GLN A 65 -6.81 -1.34 -0.59
CA GLN A 65 -7.36 -1.60 -1.93
C GLN A 65 -7.51 -0.31 -2.74
N SER A 66 -7.99 0.77 -2.12
CA SER A 66 -8.04 2.10 -2.74
C SER A 66 -6.67 2.60 -3.19
N MET A 67 -5.64 2.45 -2.34
CA MET A 67 -4.25 2.81 -2.71
C MET A 67 -3.68 1.92 -3.82
N GLN A 68 -4.03 0.64 -3.86
CA GLN A 68 -3.69 -0.25 -4.97
C GLN A 68 -4.36 0.21 -6.27
N GLY A 69 -5.65 0.59 -6.22
CA GLY A 69 -6.36 1.18 -7.35
C GLY A 69 -5.72 2.46 -7.85
N THR A 70 -5.32 3.36 -6.96
CA THR A 70 -4.55 4.57 -7.29
C THR A 70 -3.24 4.25 -8.00
N SER A 71 -2.48 3.27 -7.48
CA SER A 71 -1.23 2.81 -8.10
C SER A 71 -1.48 2.22 -9.49
N ALA A 72 -2.55 1.45 -9.68
CA ALA A 72 -2.93 0.90 -10.98
C ALA A 72 -3.24 2.02 -11.99
N THR A 73 -4.08 3.00 -11.60
CA THR A 73 -4.39 4.16 -12.45
C THR A 73 -3.14 4.93 -12.84
N TYR A 74 -2.28 5.29 -11.88
CA TYR A 74 -1.00 5.95 -12.16
C TYR A 74 -0.14 5.14 -13.15
N ARG A 75 -0.01 3.82 -12.93
CA ARG A 75 0.82 2.96 -13.79
C ARG A 75 0.25 2.83 -15.19
N SER A 76 -1.07 2.81 -15.36
CA SER A 76 -1.68 2.86 -16.69
C SER A 76 -1.33 4.13 -17.45
N ILE A 77 -1.38 5.30 -16.78
CA ILE A 77 -0.92 6.56 -17.38
C ILE A 77 0.58 6.48 -17.72
N GLU A 78 1.39 5.92 -16.82
CA GLU A 78 2.82 5.73 -17.04
C GLU A 78 3.12 4.84 -18.25
N GLN A 79 2.36 3.76 -18.47
CA GLN A 79 2.50 2.92 -19.66
C GLN A 79 2.22 3.68 -20.95
N ILE A 80 1.23 4.56 -20.95
CA ILE A 80 0.90 5.37 -22.12
C ILE A 80 1.97 6.43 -22.36
N LEU A 81 2.30 7.23 -21.32
CA LEU A 81 3.15 8.40 -21.49
C LEU A 81 4.66 8.09 -21.63
N ARG A 82 5.13 6.98 -21.03
CA ARG A 82 6.57 6.65 -21.00
C ARG A 82 6.96 5.43 -21.82
N TYR A 83 6.01 4.54 -22.08
CA TYR A 83 6.28 3.24 -22.68
C TYR A 83 5.46 3.00 -23.96
N ASP A 84 4.90 4.08 -24.53
CA ASP A 84 4.20 4.10 -25.81
C ASP A 84 3.09 3.05 -25.93
N ALA A 85 2.39 2.76 -24.82
CA ALA A 85 1.22 1.91 -24.88
C ALA A 85 0.13 2.60 -25.74
N PRO A 86 -0.46 1.91 -26.73
CA PRO A 86 -1.30 2.53 -27.76
C PRO A 86 -2.75 2.75 -27.26
N PHE A 87 -2.88 3.55 -26.19
CA PHE A 87 -4.13 3.86 -25.52
C PHE A 87 -4.19 5.35 -25.11
N ALA A 88 -3.61 6.23 -25.93
CA ALA A 88 -3.56 7.68 -25.66
C ALA A 88 -4.95 8.27 -25.40
N GLU A 89 -5.98 7.78 -26.09
CA GLU A 89 -7.38 8.15 -25.92
C GLU A 89 -7.94 7.86 -24.51
N ARG A 90 -7.26 7.00 -23.73
CA ARG A 90 -7.64 6.69 -22.34
C ARG A 90 -7.06 7.69 -21.34
N LEU A 91 -6.08 8.52 -21.72
CA LEU A 91 -5.42 9.47 -20.81
C LEU A 91 -6.40 10.40 -20.10
N PRO A 92 -7.41 11.03 -20.74
CA PRO A 92 -8.32 11.93 -20.05
C PRO A 92 -9.05 11.24 -18.90
N GLY A 93 -9.67 10.08 -19.15
CA GLY A 93 -10.40 9.33 -18.13
C GLY A 93 -9.48 8.77 -17.03
N LEU A 94 -8.24 8.39 -17.36
CA LEU A 94 -7.28 7.94 -16.36
C LEU A 94 -6.77 9.10 -15.48
N ALA A 95 -6.54 10.27 -16.06
CA ALA A 95 -6.07 11.44 -15.33
C ALA A 95 -7.17 12.03 -14.43
N GLU A 96 -8.41 12.09 -14.92
CA GLU A 96 -9.60 12.42 -14.13
C GLU A 96 -9.74 11.44 -12.95
N GLU A 97 -9.65 10.14 -13.21
CA GLU A 97 -9.75 9.12 -12.17
C GLU A 97 -8.63 9.26 -11.11
N LEU A 98 -7.41 9.57 -11.54
CA LEU A 98 -6.30 9.78 -10.62
C LEU A 98 -6.52 11.03 -9.75
N ALA A 99 -7.04 12.12 -10.31
CA ALA A 99 -7.37 13.33 -9.57
C ALA A 99 -8.51 13.07 -8.57
N ARG A 100 -9.58 12.39 -8.99
CA ARG A 100 -10.69 11.99 -8.11
C ARG A 100 -10.21 11.12 -6.94
N ARG A 101 -9.34 10.15 -7.21
CA ARG A 101 -8.70 9.32 -6.18
C ARG A 101 -7.81 10.11 -5.23
N ALA A 102 -7.12 11.13 -5.74
CA ALA A 102 -6.34 12.03 -4.90
C ALA A 102 -7.24 12.87 -3.99
N ASP A 103 -8.44 13.21 -4.45
CA ASP A 103 -9.43 13.92 -3.65
C ASP A 103 -9.99 13.06 -2.51
N ASP A 104 -10.25 11.77 -2.80
CA ASP A 104 -10.75 10.75 -1.87
C ASP A 104 -9.75 10.40 -0.73
N ILE A 105 -8.49 10.82 -0.80
CA ILE A 105 -7.44 10.42 0.16
C ILE A 105 -7.77 10.82 1.60
N GLU A 106 -8.45 11.95 1.80
CA GLU A 106 -8.90 12.40 3.12
C GLU A 106 -9.86 11.40 3.74
N THR A 107 -10.82 10.91 2.94
CA THR A 107 -11.80 9.90 3.37
C THR A 107 -11.12 8.61 3.81
N TRP A 108 -10.05 8.20 3.12
CA TRP A 108 -9.34 6.95 3.44
C TRP A 108 -8.52 7.02 4.72
N PHE A 109 -8.18 8.23 5.19
CA PHE A 109 -7.47 8.46 6.45
C PHE A 109 -8.34 9.11 7.55
N ALA A 110 -9.64 9.30 7.29
CA ALA A 110 -10.59 9.90 8.24
C ALA A 110 -10.72 9.13 9.57
N ARG A 111 -10.33 7.85 9.59
CA ARG A 111 -10.31 7.02 10.80
C ARG A 111 -8.90 6.48 11.07
N GLU A 112 -8.46 6.65 12.32
CA GLU A 112 -7.21 6.09 12.82
C GLU A 112 -7.25 4.56 12.81
N THR A 113 -6.43 3.98 11.94
CA THR A 113 -6.36 2.53 11.69
C THR A 113 -4.94 2.17 11.22
N PRO A 114 -3.90 2.39 12.04
CA PRO A 114 -2.52 2.05 11.66
C PRO A 114 -2.37 0.55 11.41
N ALA A 115 -1.40 0.19 10.59
CA ALA A 115 -0.99 -1.21 10.45
C ALA A 115 -0.46 -1.74 11.79
N ARG A 116 -0.67 -3.03 12.05
CA ARG A 116 -0.11 -3.68 13.25
C ARG A 116 1.42 -3.65 13.20
N ASP A 117 2.05 -3.85 14.34
CA ASP A 117 3.51 -3.87 14.37
C ASP A 117 4.07 -4.99 13.50
N GLY A 118 5.11 -4.69 12.73
CA GLY A 118 5.70 -5.58 11.72
C GLY A 118 4.89 -5.77 10.42
N GLU A 119 3.63 -5.33 10.33
CA GLU A 119 2.80 -5.48 9.11
C GLU A 119 2.95 -4.28 8.15
N PRO A 120 2.90 -4.48 6.83
CA PRO A 120 2.95 -3.39 5.86
C PRO A 120 1.67 -2.53 5.92
N GLY A 121 1.82 -1.22 5.71
CA GLY A 121 0.69 -0.29 5.68
C GLY A 121 0.98 1.06 6.34
N ALA A 122 -0.08 1.79 6.70
CA ALA A 122 0.02 3.12 7.27
C ALA A 122 0.64 3.08 8.67
N LEU A 123 1.58 3.97 8.94
CA LEU A 123 2.19 4.14 10.27
C LEU A 123 1.30 5.01 11.17
N PRO A 124 1.38 4.87 12.51
CA PRO A 124 0.67 5.75 13.46
C PRO A 124 0.91 7.24 13.20
N ALA A 125 2.13 7.59 12.76
CA ALA A 125 2.52 8.95 12.40
C ALA A 125 1.55 9.65 11.41
N ALA A 126 0.81 8.92 10.58
CA ALA A 126 -0.17 9.50 9.67
C ALA A 126 -1.34 10.22 10.39
N TRP A 127 -1.55 9.95 11.68
CA TRP A 127 -2.58 10.61 12.50
C TRP A 127 -2.00 11.52 13.58
N GLU A 128 -0.73 11.35 13.92
CA GLU A 128 -0.02 12.13 14.94
C GLU A 128 0.65 13.38 14.37
N ASP A 129 1.10 13.31 13.11
CA ASP A 129 1.85 14.36 12.45
C ASP A 129 0.94 15.31 11.66
N PRO A 130 0.87 16.61 12.02
CA PRO A 130 0.09 17.58 11.27
C PRO A 130 0.57 17.76 9.81
N GLU A 131 1.86 17.51 9.52
CA GLU A 131 2.42 17.64 8.17
C GLU A 131 1.79 16.64 7.18
N PHE A 132 1.22 15.53 7.66
CA PHE A 132 0.56 14.56 6.79
C PHE A 132 -0.56 15.18 5.94
N SER A 133 -1.23 16.22 6.46
CA SER A 133 -2.22 16.98 5.69
C SER A 133 -1.63 17.71 4.48
N GLU A 134 -0.39 18.19 4.59
CA GLU A 134 0.32 18.87 3.50
C GLU A 134 0.71 17.88 2.39
N TYR A 135 1.15 16.66 2.76
CA TYR A 135 1.42 15.61 1.79
C TYR A 135 0.19 15.23 0.96
N LYS A 136 -0.98 15.10 1.61
CA LYS A 136 -2.26 14.82 0.93
C LYS A 136 -2.66 15.96 0.00
N ALA A 137 -2.56 17.21 0.47
CA ALA A 137 -2.88 18.39 -0.34
C ALA A 137 -1.96 18.54 -1.56
N ALA A 138 -0.65 18.34 -1.38
CA ALA A 138 0.32 18.42 -2.46
C ALA A 138 0.14 17.30 -3.50
N TYR A 139 -0.20 16.09 -3.06
CA TYR A 139 -0.56 14.99 -3.96
C TYR A 139 -1.81 15.33 -4.80
N ARG A 140 -2.88 15.83 -4.16
CA ARG A 140 -4.09 16.30 -4.85
C ARG A 140 -3.76 17.34 -5.91
N GLU A 141 -3.03 18.39 -5.53
CA GLU A 141 -2.66 19.46 -6.45
C GLU A 141 -1.83 18.94 -7.65
N ALA A 142 -0.91 17.99 -7.42
CA ALA A 142 -0.14 17.38 -8.48
C ALA A 142 -1.01 16.54 -9.44
N ALA A 143 -1.97 15.76 -8.91
CA ALA A 143 -2.88 14.97 -9.72
C ALA A 143 -3.79 15.86 -10.58
N GLU A 144 -4.32 16.95 -10.01
CA GLU A 144 -5.11 17.93 -10.77
C GLU A 144 -4.28 18.66 -11.83
N ARG A 145 -3.02 19.00 -11.54
CA ARG A 145 -2.12 19.60 -12.55
C ARG A 145 -1.92 18.66 -13.73
N LEU A 146 -1.74 17.36 -13.48
CA LEU A 146 -1.68 16.36 -14.55
C LEU A 146 -3.00 16.30 -15.32
N GLN A 147 -4.14 16.25 -14.64
CA GLN A 147 -5.46 16.22 -15.27
C GLN A 147 -5.67 17.42 -16.20
N ARG A 148 -5.53 18.66 -15.71
CA ARG A 148 -5.70 19.88 -16.51
C ARG A 148 -4.80 19.88 -17.76
N LYS A 149 -3.62 19.30 -17.62
CA LYS A 149 -2.65 19.23 -18.70
C LYS A 149 -3.05 18.22 -19.78
N VAL A 150 -3.66 17.10 -19.40
CA VAL A 150 -4.25 16.13 -20.34
C VAL A 150 -5.50 16.72 -21.00
N GLU A 151 -6.37 17.39 -20.25
CA GLU A 151 -7.61 17.99 -20.75
C GLU A 151 -7.39 19.13 -21.75
N SER A 152 -6.26 19.85 -21.64
CA SER A 152 -5.91 20.96 -22.53
C SER A 152 -5.11 20.53 -23.77
N ALA A 153 -4.89 19.24 -23.98
CA ALA A 153 -4.16 18.74 -25.13
C ALA A 153 -5.04 18.72 -26.39
N ASP A 154 -4.60 19.39 -27.45
CA ASP A 154 -5.22 19.30 -28.77
C ASP A 154 -4.93 17.95 -29.46
N ASP A 155 -3.73 17.41 -29.20
CA ASP A 155 -3.26 16.13 -29.71
C ASP A 155 -2.54 15.38 -28.59
N LEU A 156 -3.12 14.24 -28.21
CA LEU A 156 -2.61 13.39 -27.14
C LEU A 156 -1.38 12.58 -27.58
N GLU A 157 -1.11 12.41 -28.88
CA GLU A 157 0.05 11.68 -29.38
C GLU A 157 1.24 12.60 -29.70
N ASN A 158 1.03 13.92 -29.62
CA ASN A 158 2.07 14.91 -29.85
C ASN A 158 3.26 14.74 -28.86
N GLU A 159 4.48 14.63 -29.38
CA GLU A 159 5.70 14.38 -28.60
C GLU A 159 5.96 15.43 -27.50
N ASP A 160 5.70 16.70 -27.80
CA ASP A 160 5.91 17.81 -26.87
C ASP A 160 4.84 17.83 -25.76
N PHE A 161 3.59 17.46 -26.08
CA PHE A 161 2.58 17.17 -25.06
C PHE A 161 3.03 16.01 -24.16
N GLN A 162 3.43 14.88 -24.75
CA GLN A 162 3.83 13.64 -24.08
C GLN A 162 4.99 13.88 -23.09
N LEU A 163 6.02 14.61 -23.52
CA LEU A 163 7.14 15.00 -22.67
C LEU A 163 6.67 15.78 -21.44
N ARG A 164 5.94 16.88 -21.66
CA ARG A 164 5.48 17.72 -20.56
C ARG A 164 4.47 16.99 -19.68
N ALA A 165 3.68 16.05 -20.21
CA ALA A 165 2.71 15.26 -19.44
C ALA A 165 3.44 14.24 -18.54
N THR A 166 4.52 13.66 -19.06
CA THR A 166 5.43 12.82 -18.28
C THR A 166 6.10 13.59 -17.14
N GLU A 167 6.48 14.85 -17.35
CA GLU A 167 6.99 15.72 -16.27
C GLU A 167 5.94 15.96 -15.18
N ALA A 168 4.69 16.23 -15.55
CA ALA A 168 3.60 16.35 -14.59
C ALA A 168 3.36 15.03 -13.83
N LEU A 169 3.42 13.90 -14.52
CA LEU A 169 3.34 12.57 -13.91
C LEU A 169 4.49 12.32 -12.91
N ASN A 170 5.71 12.80 -13.20
CA ASN A 170 6.83 12.74 -12.25
C ASN A 170 6.53 13.54 -10.98
N GLY A 171 5.87 14.69 -11.09
CA GLY A 171 5.39 15.45 -9.95
C GLY A 171 4.44 14.65 -9.06
N VAL A 172 3.50 13.91 -9.65
CA VAL A 172 2.63 12.98 -8.90
C VAL A 172 3.44 11.89 -8.20
N ARG A 173 4.36 11.23 -8.94
CA ARG A 173 5.23 10.17 -8.42
C ARG A 173 6.06 10.64 -7.23
N HIS A 174 6.57 11.86 -7.27
CA HIS A 174 7.32 12.46 -6.18
C HIS A 174 6.51 12.45 -4.87
N HIS A 175 5.28 12.94 -4.89
CA HIS A 175 4.44 12.98 -3.67
C HIS A 175 4.06 11.57 -3.19
N CYS A 176 3.83 10.62 -4.10
CA CYS A 176 3.64 9.23 -3.72
C CYS A 176 4.85 8.69 -2.92
N LEU A 177 6.07 8.92 -3.41
CA LEU A 177 7.29 8.42 -2.75
C LEU A 177 7.53 9.15 -1.42
N ALA A 178 7.43 10.48 -1.42
CA ALA A 178 7.70 11.29 -0.23
C ALA A 178 6.73 10.98 0.91
N CYS A 179 5.43 10.79 0.61
CA CYS A 179 4.46 10.35 1.62
C CYS A 179 4.76 8.93 2.12
N HIS A 180 5.11 8.00 1.23
CA HIS A 180 5.38 6.62 1.63
C HIS A 180 6.62 6.48 2.51
N ASP A 181 7.66 7.28 2.26
CA ASP A 181 8.89 7.20 3.05
C ASP A 181 8.69 7.63 4.52
N ASN A 182 7.68 8.47 4.79
CA ASN A 182 7.38 8.96 6.15
C ASN A 182 6.24 8.21 6.83
N TYR A 183 5.22 7.77 6.07
CA TYR A 183 3.95 7.31 6.65
C TYR A 183 3.55 5.89 6.26
N ARG A 184 4.39 5.14 5.55
CA ARG A 184 4.07 3.77 5.13
C ARG A 184 5.22 2.79 5.36
N ARG A 185 4.93 1.72 6.11
CA ARG A 185 5.78 0.53 6.16
C ARG A 185 5.61 -0.28 4.87
N ARG A 186 6.74 -0.63 4.23
CA ARG A 186 6.78 -1.50 3.05
C ARG A 186 6.60 -2.96 3.41
#